data_AF-A0A9K3LUZ4-F1
#
_entry.id   AF-A0A9K3LUZ4-F1
#
_cell.length_a   1.000
_cell.length_b   1.000
_cell.length_c   1.000
_cell.angle_alpha   90.00
_cell.angle_beta   90.00
_cell.angle_gamma   90.00
#
_symmetry.space_group_name_H-M   'P 1'
#
loop_
_entity.id
_entity.type
_entity.pdbx_description
1 polymer ?
#
loop_
_entity_poly.entity_id
_entity_poly.type
_entity_poly.pdbx_seq_one_letter_code
_entity_poly.pdbx_strand_id
1 'polypeptide(L)'
;MVTILSVQVVWLKKSNSRDDKKKGSMDSNVKSSRKVVQTPAFDSSKLDQIRQKKRVAMREKSRADNLPPSDGVIPKAPSLAEFPQWIQDYVQWHAQQRQLYPDMELFQNPNAPKLLIRTCLGICGGLHDRIGQLPWDLYLAAKTKRLLLVAWQRPKELENFLLPNELSKGEAGDANTIMLDWSVPIDAHFGFNDIKSVRNYTQLFDGYPEDHPDDDFWETQVDLALDRAISGEFSNIRILRHRLLGHLNEGVLEQRLRDEGWYENDKKHQPEQLHVAPTFGKIFHLFFRPSPAVYDEIKTVLHMLQLTPNQYTAVHCRVRHPKAHEAGSVVKGKNAKYPADKTGLPWDEGHPLREFACQTATTALQCARDIAKEDTTSSIQTISSLPIYFLADSNDLVRHVSLELQDTKGYLQTNKTGIYQPLLNEVQATPHRRIVARDVTLENAHIDRQKGRDPPAYFGTFVDLYLALQARCVVYGIGYYAAFAAKISGTTCSYLYAQEAWGSQVSKQAHICPNTVHEN
;
A
#
# COMPACT_ATOMS: atom_id res chain seq x y z
N MET A 1 -38.97 -20.48 36.52
CA MET A 1 -37.86 -21.45 36.39
C MET A 1 -37.35 -21.37 34.97
N VAL A 2 -36.29 -20.58 34.75
CA VAL A 2 -35.65 -20.43 33.43
C VAL A 2 -34.20 -20.83 33.65
N THR A 3 -33.81 -21.96 33.06
CA THR A 3 -32.47 -22.53 33.18
C THR A 3 -31.58 -21.89 32.12
N ILE A 4 -30.62 -21.07 32.56
CA ILE A 4 -29.57 -20.51 31.71
C ILE A 4 -28.41 -21.52 31.73
N LEU A 5 -28.15 -22.16 30.60
CA LEU A 5 -26.97 -23.00 30.38
C LEU A 5 -25.80 -22.10 29.97
N SER A 6 -24.85 -21.91 30.90
CA SER A 6 -23.56 -21.28 30.63
C SER A 6 -22.62 -22.29 29.97
N VAL A 7 -22.22 -22.02 28.71
CA VAL A 7 -21.16 -22.76 28.02
C VAL A 7 -19.81 -22.13 28.38
N GLN A 8 -18.99 -22.85 29.15
CA GLN A 8 -17.59 -22.50 29.39
C GLN A 8 -16.73 -22.93 28.20
N VAL A 9 -16.11 -21.96 27.52
CA VAL A 9 -15.07 -22.20 26.52
C VAL A 9 -13.72 -22.30 27.23
N VAL A 10 -13.19 -23.51 27.31
CA VAL A 10 -11.85 -23.79 27.87
C VAL A 10 -10.79 -23.55 26.79
N TRP A 11 -9.98 -22.52 26.98
CA TRP A 11 -8.77 -22.30 26.19
C TRP A 11 -7.62 -23.19 26.70
N LEU A 12 -7.25 -24.19 25.91
CA LEU A 12 -6.06 -25.02 26.14
C LEU A 12 -4.78 -24.24 25.80
N LYS A 13 -4.09 -23.75 26.84
CA LYS A 13 -2.70 -23.27 26.76
C LYS A 13 -1.77 -24.44 26.46
N LYS A 14 -1.20 -24.47 25.25
CA LYS A 14 -0.11 -25.38 24.87
C LYS A 14 1.21 -24.87 25.48
N SER A 15 1.69 -25.50 26.55
CA SER A 15 3.01 -25.25 27.12
C SER A 15 4.08 -25.96 26.28
N ASN A 16 5.01 -25.21 25.69
CA ASN A 16 6.23 -25.75 25.10
C ASN A 16 7.29 -25.92 26.19
N SER A 17 7.54 -27.14 26.66
CA SER A 17 8.73 -27.48 27.43
C SER A 17 9.93 -27.60 26.48
N ARG A 18 10.97 -26.79 26.72
CA ARG A 18 12.28 -26.96 26.08
C ARG A 18 13.08 -27.97 26.89
N ASP A 19 13.53 -29.03 26.21
CA ASP A 19 14.47 -30.00 26.76
C ASP A 19 15.86 -29.38 26.93
N ASP A 20 16.37 -29.46 28.16
CA ASP A 20 17.73 -29.14 28.56
C ASP A 20 18.70 -30.20 28.06
N LYS A 21 19.54 -29.84 27.08
CA LYS A 21 20.74 -30.62 26.73
C LYS A 21 21.92 -30.19 27.62
N LYS A 22 22.29 -31.09 28.52
CA LYS A 22 23.52 -31.13 29.32
C LYS A 22 24.76 -30.76 28.49
N LYS A 23 25.50 -29.73 28.92
CA LYS A 23 26.87 -29.45 28.48
C LYS A 23 27.85 -30.22 29.37
N GLY A 24 28.68 -31.03 28.72
CA GLY A 24 29.85 -31.67 29.32
C GLY A 24 30.97 -30.65 29.58
N SER A 25 31.59 -30.82 30.74
CA SER A 25 32.84 -30.20 31.18
C SER A 25 33.99 -30.60 30.25
N MET A 26 34.83 -29.65 29.86
CA MET A 26 36.18 -29.94 29.37
C MET A 26 37.15 -28.85 29.84
N ASP A 27 38.24 -29.33 30.43
CA ASP A 27 39.23 -28.60 31.18
C ASP A 27 40.13 -27.67 30.36
N SER A 28 40.69 -26.74 31.13
CA SER A 28 41.75 -25.78 30.90
C SER A 28 42.86 -26.13 29.90
N ASN A 29 43.19 -25.16 29.04
CA ASN A 29 44.58 -24.79 28.77
C ASN A 29 44.66 -23.40 28.12
N VAL A 30 44.93 -22.36 28.92
CA VAL A 30 45.15 -20.98 28.47
C VAL A 30 46.66 -20.79 28.22
N LYS A 31 47.07 -20.80 26.94
CA LYS A 31 48.33 -20.21 26.51
C LYS A 31 48.08 -18.80 25.99
N SER A 32 48.56 -17.81 26.74
CA SER A 32 48.56 -16.40 26.38
C SER A 32 49.57 -16.14 25.25
N SER A 33 49.07 -15.81 24.06
CA SER A 33 49.86 -15.25 22.96
C SER A 33 49.30 -13.87 22.62
N ARG A 34 50.06 -12.81 22.92
CA ARG A 34 49.76 -11.43 22.47
C ARG A 34 49.79 -11.39 20.94
N LYS A 35 48.62 -11.36 20.30
CA LYS A 35 48.47 -10.95 18.91
C LYS A 35 48.44 -9.43 18.84
N VAL A 36 49.42 -8.86 18.15
CA VAL A 36 49.40 -7.46 17.70
C VAL A 36 48.21 -7.32 16.74
N VAL A 37 47.23 -6.51 17.13
CA VAL A 37 46.06 -6.20 16.30
C VAL A 37 46.52 -5.25 15.20
N GLN A 38 46.72 -5.79 13.99
CA GLN A 38 46.81 -4.97 12.78
C GLN A 38 45.42 -4.37 12.51
N THR A 39 45.34 -3.06 12.55
CA THR A 39 44.17 -2.30 12.08
C THR A 39 43.92 -2.65 10.61
N PRO A 40 42.71 -3.10 10.22
CA PRO A 40 42.42 -3.45 8.84
C PRO A 40 42.56 -2.21 7.94
N ALA A 41 43.27 -2.40 6.82
CA ALA A 41 43.42 -1.36 5.80
C ALA A 41 42.05 -0.91 5.30
N PHE A 42 41.89 0.41 5.21
CA PHE A 42 40.67 1.06 4.78
C PHE A 42 40.39 0.75 3.30
N ASP A 43 39.29 0.04 3.03
CA ASP A 43 38.89 -0.42 1.69
C ASP A 43 38.29 0.75 0.87
N SER A 44 39.12 1.35 0.02
CA SER A 44 38.75 2.47 -0.86
C SER A 44 37.61 2.13 -1.83
N SER A 45 37.40 0.86 -2.17
CA SER A 45 36.37 0.43 -3.11
C SER A 45 34.95 0.68 -2.61
N LYS A 46 34.72 0.56 -1.29
CA LYS A 46 33.44 0.86 -0.66
C LYS A 46 33.12 2.36 -0.70
N LEU A 47 34.13 3.21 -0.58
CA LEU A 47 33.94 4.66 -0.60
C LEU A 47 33.57 5.16 -2.00
N ASP A 48 34.14 4.55 -3.03
CA ASP A 48 33.79 4.86 -4.42
C ASP A 48 32.38 4.37 -4.79
N GLN A 49 31.93 3.22 -4.27
CA GLN A 49 30.53 2.80 -4.43
C GLN A 49 29.55 3.78 -3.75
N ILE A 50 29.89 4.30 -2.58
CA ILE A 50 29.07 5.31 -1.87
C ILE A 50 29.04 6.63 -2.66
N ARG A 51 30.18 7.08 -3.19
CA ARG A 51 30.27 8.29 -4.03
C ARG A 51 29.48 8.15 -5.33
N GLN A 52 29.52 6.97 -5.95
CA GLN A 52 28.77 6.68 -7.17
C GLN A 52 27.25 6.67 -6.89
N LYS A 53 26.80 6.09 -5.77
CA LYS A 53 25.40 6.19 -5.33
C LYS A 53 24.96 7.63 -5.05
N LYS A 54 25.78 8.43 -4.35
CA LYS A 54 25.48 9.87 -4.11
C LYS A 54 25.38 10.65 -5.42
N ARG A 55 26.21 10.36 -6.42
CA ARG A 55 26.14 10.99 -7.76
C ARG A 55 24.89 10.58 -8.56
N VAL A 56 24.47 9.32 -8.48
CA VAL A 56 23.23 8.86 -9.11
C VAL A 56 22.02 9.52 -8.45
N ALA A 57 21.96 9.54 -7.11
CA ALA A 57 20.87 10.18 -6.37
C ALA A 57 20.79 11.70 -6.64
N MET A 58 21.92 12.40 -6.74
CA MET A 58 21.94 13.83 -7.12
C MET A 58 21.47 14.05 -8.57
N ARG A 59 21.85 13.19 -9.51
CA ARG A 59 21.39 13.27 -10.91
C ARG A 59 19.91 12.94 -11.05
N GLU A 60 19.39 12.01 -10.27
CA GLU A 60 17.96 11.70 -10.23
C GLU A 60 17.17 12.86 -9.60
N LYS A 61 17.71 13.50 -8.56
CA LYS A 61 17.14 14.72 -7.98
C LYS A 61 17.06 15.85 -9.01
N SER A 62 18.15 16.15 -9.71
CA SER A 62 18.14 17.21 -10.76
C SER A 62 17.26 16.87 -11.97
N ARG A 63 17.01 15.58 -12.22
CA ARG A 63 16.08 15.14 -13.28
C ARG A 63 14.62 15.21 -12.82
N ALA A 64 14.36 14.98 -11.53
CA ALA A 64 13.04 15.16 -10.93
C ALA A 64 12.59 16.62 -11.01
N ASP A 65 13.51 17.58 -10.89
CA ASP A 65 13.23 19.02 -11.02
C ASP A 65 12.84 19.44 -12.46
N ASN A 66 12.98 18.56 -13.45
CA ASN A 66 12.67 18.81 -14.87
C ASN A 66 11.50 17.95 -15.40
N LEU A 67 10.62 17.46 -14.51
CA LEU A 67 9.42 16.76 -14.97
C LEU A 67 8.54 17.73 -15.79
N PRO A 68 8.08 17.32 -16.99
CA PRO A 68 7.20 18.17 -17.79
C PRO A 68 5.91 18.49 -17.02
N PRO A 69 5.30 19.66 -17.27
CA PRO A 69 4.01 20.02 -16.66
C PRO A 69 2.98 18.92 -16.89
N SER A 70 2.06 18.73 -15.93
CA SER A 70 1.19 17.53 -15.84
C SER A 70 0.56 17.19 -17.18
N ASP A 71 1.01 16.10 -17.78
CA ASP A 71 0.54 15.54 -19.05
C ASP A 71 -0.82 14.83 -18.91
N GLY A 72 -1.56 15.11 -17.84
CA GLY A 72 -2.82 14.46 -17.49
C GLY A 72 -2.66 13.05 -16.92
N VAL A 73 -1.44 12.51 -16.83
CA VAL A 73 -1.20 11.18 -16.27
C VAL A 73 -1.28 11.23 -14.75
N ILE A 74 -0.50 12.10 -14.09
CA ILE A 74 -0.63 12.28 -12.64
C ILE A 74 -1.65 13.38 -12.37
N PRO A 75 -2.66 13.16 -11.50
CA PRO A 75 -3.54 14.23 -11.05
C PRO A 75 -2.73 15.42 -10.52
N LYS A 76 -3.16 16.64 -10.83
CA LYS A 76 -2.55 17.84 -10.27
C LYS A 76 -2.59 17.73 -8.74
N ALA A 77 -1.47 18.08 -8.09
CA ALA A 77 -1.42 18.14 -6.64
C ALA A 77 -2.55 19.05 -6.11
N PRO A 78 -3.26 18.65 -5.05
CA PRO A 78 -4.33 19.46 -4.48
C PRO A 78 -3.77 20.78 -3.93
N SER A 79 -4.58 21.83 -3.97
CA SER A 79 -4.25 23.07 -3.25
C SER A 79 -4.40 22.84 -1.75
N LEU A 80 -3.53 23.47 -0.95
CA LEU A 80 -3.59 23.36 0.50
C LEU A 80 -4.95 23.85 1.06
N ALA A 81 -5.59 24.81 0.40
CA ALA A 81 -6.92 25.32 0.76
C ALA A 81 -8.07 24.30 0.59
N GLU A 82 -7.79 23.12 0.02
CA GLU A 82 -8.75 22.02 -0.12
C GLU A 82 -8.78 21.08 1.09
N PHE A 83 -7.92 21.31 2.09
CA PHE A 83 -7.86 20.49 3.29
C PHE A 83 -8.47 21.19 4.51
N PRO A 84 -8.85 20.43 5.55
CA PRO A 84 -9.19 21.00 6.84
C PRO A 84 -8.07 21.84 7.43
N GLN A 85 -8.43 22.92 8.16
CA GLN A 85 -7.47 23.90 8.67
C GLN A 85 -6.29 23.25 9.42
N TRP A 86 -6.56 22.22 10.23
CA TRP A 86 -5.53 21.55 11.02
C TRP A 86 -4.48 20.82 10.17
N ILE A 87 -4.87 20.26 9.02
CA ILE A 87 -3.93 19.67 8.06
C ILE A 87 -3.10 20.78 7.42
N GLN A 88 -3.73 21.91 7.07
CA GLN A 88 -3.03 23.06 6.50
C GLN A 88 -1.96 23.58 7.46
N ASP A 89 -2.34 23.79 8.73
CA ASP A 89 -1.45 24.26 9.79
C ASP A 89 -0.28 23.29 9.99
N TYR A 90 -0.57 21.98 10.06
CA TYR A 90 0.46 20.97 10.22
C TYR A 90 1.45 20.94 9.05
N VAL A 91 0.95 20.98 7.81
CA VAL A 91 1.79 20.94 6.60
C VAL A 91 2.65 22.21 6.49
N GLN A 92 2.10 23.39 6.79
CA GLN A 92 2.85 24.64 6.82
C GLN A 92 3.94 24.61 7.88
N TRP A 93 3.60 24.19 9.10
CA TRP A 93 4.56 24.01 10.17
C TRP A 93 5.66 23.01 9.80
N HIS A 94 5.29 21.85 9.24
CA HIS A 94 6.22 20.82 8.81
C HIS A 94 7.23 21.35 7.79
N ALA A 95 6.75 22.03 6.73
CA ALA A 95 7.60 22.63 5.71
C ALA A 95 8.56 23.67 6.30
N GLN A 96 8.09 24.53 7.22
CA GLN A 96 8.94 25.49 7.93
C GLN A 96 10.04 24.78 8.74
N GLN A 97 9.69 23.71 9.46
CA GLN A 97 10.68 22.96 10.24
C GLN A 97 11.72 22.26 9.35
N ARG A 98 11.32 21.72 8.19
CA ARG A 98 12.26 21.12 7.22
C ARG A 98 13.22 22.16 6.63
N GLN A 99 12.76 23.39 6.44
CA GLN A 99 13.62 24.49 5.99
C GLN A 99 14.61 24.95 7.08
N LEU A 100 14.16 25.01 8.34
CA LEU A 100 14.98 25.41 9.48
C LEU A 100 16.03 24.36 9.86
N TYR A 101 15.72 23.08 9.67
CA TYR A 101 16.57 21.95 10.06
C TYR A 101 16.75 20.97 8.89
N PRO A 102 17.53 21.34 7.87
CA PRO A 102 17.75 20.50 6.70
C PRO A 102 18.51 19.22 7.06
N ASP A 103 18.22 18.14 6.32
CA ASP A 103 18.94 16.87 6.37
C ASP A 103 19.16 16.34 7.80
N MET A 104 20.43 16.14 8.19
CA MET A 104 20.81 15.60 9.49
C MET A 104 20.64 16.58 10.66
N GLU A 105 20.50 17.88 10.41
CA GLU A 105 20.20 18.83 11.47
C GLU A 105 18.88 18.51 12.14
N LEU A 106 17.91 17.96 11.39
CA LEU A 106 16.65 17.47 11.95
C LEU A 106 16.86 16.41 13.04
N PHE A 107 17.91 15.60 12.94
CA PHE A 107 18.19 14.51 13.88
C PHE A 107 19.13 14.93 15.00
N GLN A 108 20.07 15.84 14.71
CA GLN A 108 21.19 16.16 15.59
C GLN A 108 21.00 17.48 16.35
N ASN A 109 20.25 18.43 15.80
CA ASN A 109 20.08 19.74 16.43
C ASN A 109 19.13 19.61 17.65
N PRO A 110 19.55 20.01 18.86
CA PRO A 110 18.70 19.93 20.04
C PRO A 110 17.43 20.81 19.94
N ASN A 111 17.47 21.85 19.11
CA ASN A 111 16.35 22.78 18.91
C ASN A 111 15.37 22.32 17.82
N ALA A 112 15.74 21.33 16.99
CA ALA A 112 14.84 20.80 15.97
C ALA A 112 13.59 20.17 16.62
N PRO A 113 12.46 20.02 15.92
CA PRO A 113 11.29 19.35 16.47
C PRO A 113 11.57 17.87 16.72
N LYS A 114 10.84 17.27 17.67
CA LYS A 114 10.87 15.81 17.88
C LYS A 114 10.24 15.10 16.68
N LEU A 115 10.61 13.84 16.46
CA LEU A 115 10.21 13.08 15.29
C LEU A 115 9.17 12.02 15.64
N LEU A 116 8.22 11.84 14.72
CA LEU A 116 7.34 10.68 14.65
C LEU A 116 7.61 9.97 13.33
N ILE A 117 8.14 8.74 13.39
CA ILE A 117 8.55 8.01 12.20
C ILE A 117 7.65 6.80 12.00
N ARG A 118 6.86 6.80 10.93
CA ARG A 118 6.12 5.61 10.51
C ARG A 118 7.11 4.61 9.93
N THR A 119 7.25 3.45 10.57
CA THR A 119 8.24 2.44 10.16
C THR A 119 7.59 1.18 9.63
N CYS A 120 8.27 0.51 8.69
CA CYS A 120 7.89 -0.82 8.22
C CYS A 120 9.00 -1.84 8.50
N LEU A 121 9.02 -2.34 9.75
CA LEU A 121 10.08 -3.21 10.29
C LEU A 121 9.77 -4.71 10.23
N GLY A 122 9.50 -5.25 9.03
CA GLY A 122 9.43 -6.71 8.87
C GLY A 122 8.31 -7.19 7.97
N ILE A 123 7.20 -7.60 8.60
CA ILE A 123 5.94 -7.94 7.92
C ILE A 123 5.04 -6.72 8.15
N CYS A 124 4.73 -5.99 7.08
CA CYS A 124 3.93 -4.75 7.15
C CYS A 124 2.71 -4.82 6.22
N GLY A 125 2.31 -6.03 5.83
CA GLY A 125 1.30 -6.21 4.81
C GLY A 125 1.68 -5.61 3.45
N GLY A 126 0.65 -5.52 2.60
CA GLY A 126 0.73 -5.01 1.22
C GLY A 126 0.80 -3.50 1.15
N LEU A 127 0.58 -2.94 -0.05
CA LEU A 127 0.70 -1.50 -0.29
C LEU A 127 -0.32 -0.71 0.53
N HIS A 128 -1.59 -1.09 0.43
CA HIS A 128 -2.66 -0.51 1.24
C HIS A 128 -2.33 -0.53 2.74
N ASP A 129 -1.82 -1.64 3.28
CA ASP A 129 -1.59 -1.74 4.73
C ASP A 129 -0.55 -0.72 5.22
N ARG A 130 0.38 -0.32 4.37
CA ARG A 130 1.50 0.57 4.73
C ARG A 130 1.18 2.05 4.61
N ILE A 131 0.19 2.41 3.80
CA ILE A 131 -0.13 3.81 3.46
C ILE A 131 -1.64 4.08 3.43
N GLY A 132 -2.47 3.16 3.91
CA GLY A 132 -3.91 3.36 4.07
C GLY A 132 -4.29 4.25 5.26
N GLN A 133 -3.36 4.43 6.21
CA GLN A 133 -3.57 5.17 7.46
C GLN A 133 -2.99 6.59 7.45
N LEU A 134 -2.84 7.25 6.29
CA LEU A 134 -2.26 8.60 6.23
C LEU A 134 -3.00 9.63 7.11
N PRO A 135 -4.34 9.59 7.23
CA PRO A 135 -5.05 10.46 8.17
C PRO A 135 -4.61 10.28 9.63
N TRP A 136 -4.45 9.03 10.07
CA TRP A 136 -3.92 8.73 11.40
C TRP A 136 -2.48 9.21 11.56
N ASP A 137 -1.62 9.06 10.55
CA ASP A 137 -0.24 9.56 10.61
C ASP A 137 -0.19 11.08 10.84
N LEU A 138 -1.01 11.83 10.10
CA LEU A 138 -1.14 13.29 10.24
C LEU A 138 -1.68 13.66 11.62
N TYR A 139 -2.76 13.00 12.06
CA TYR A 139 -3.35 13.25 13.37
C TYR A 139 -2.35 13.01 14.50
N LEU A 140 -1.70 11.85 14.53
CA LEU A 140 -0.72 11.51 15.58
C LEU A 140 0.44 12.51 15.60
N ALA A 141 0.93 12.92 14.43
CA ALA A 141 2.03 13.86 14.34
C ALA A 141 1.63 15.27 14.79
N ALA A 142 0.46 15.76 14.38
CA ALA A 142 -0.08 17.05 14.81
C ALA A 142 -0.36 17.08 16.32
N LYS A 143 -1.06 16.05 16.83
CA LYS A 143 -1.42 15.90 18.25
C LYS A 143 -0.19 15.87 19.15
N THR A 144 0.87 15.19 18.73
CA THR A 144 2.13 15.08 19.49
C THR A 144 3.13 16.21 19.20
N LYS A 145 2.80 17.15 18.30
CA LYS A 145 3.70 18.22 17.81
C LYS A 145 5.05 17.67 17.33
N ARG A 146 5.01 16.57 16.59
CA ARG A 146 6.18 15.87 16.04
C ARG A 146 6.22 16.00 14.53
N LEU A 147 7.43 16.10 13.98
CA LEU A 147 7.64 16.08 12.55
C LEU A 147 7.46 14.63 12.04
N LEU A 148 6.51 14.43 11.14
CA LEU A 148 6.17 13.14 10.54
C LEU A 148 7.18 12.80 9.44
N LEU A 149 7.78 11.61 9.55
CA LEU A 149 8.59 10.98 8.52
C LEU A 149 8.09 9.56 8.23
N VAL A 150 8.35 9.04 7.03
CA VAL A 150 7.96 7.68 6.64
C VAL A 150 9.21 6.91 6.19
N ALA A 151 9.47 5.77 6.83
CA ALA A 151 10.64 4.95 6.58
C ALA A 151 10.26 3.50 6.27
N TRP A 152 10.46 3.09 5.02
CA TRP A 152 10.28 1.69 4.61
C TRP A 152 11.60 0.95 4.59
N GLN A 153 11.77 -0.01 5.51
CA GLN A 153 12.94 -0.87 5.51
C GLN A 153 12.76 -2.10 4.63
N ARG A 154 11.54 -2.42 4.19
CA ARG A 154 11.25 -3.57 3.32
C ARG A 154 10.15 -3.22 2.33
N PRO A 155 10.11 -3.82 1.12
CA PRO A 155 11.18 -4.62 0.53
C PRO A 155 12.40 -3.76 0.13
N LYS A 156 12.18 -2.46 -0.04
CA LYS A 156 13.13 -1.37 -0.33
C LYS A 156 12.59 -0.07 0.27
N GLU A 157 13.43 0.96 0.28
CA GLU A 157 13.09 2.32 0.67
C GLU A 157 11.93 2.86 -0.19
N LEU A 158 11.01 3.63 0.41
CA LEU A 158 9.79 4.10 -0.24
C LEU A 158 10.11 5.04 -1.41
N GLU A 159 11.18 5.79 -1.28
CA GLU A 159 11.73 6.79 -2.21
C GLU A 159 12.08 6.19 -3.58
N ASN A 160 12.28 4.87 -3.66
CA ASN A 160 12.44 4.19 -4.94
C ASN A 160 11.14 4.19 -5.78
N PHE A 161 9.98 4.35 -5.13
CA PHE A 161 8.66 4.16 -5.72
C PHE A 161 7.79 5.42 -5.67
N LEU A 162 7.79 6.09 -4.52
CA LEU A 162 7.03 7.29 -4.25
C LEU A 162 7.96 8.35 -3.67
N LEU A 163 7.80 9.60 -4.07
CA LEU A 163 8.53 10.75 -3.56
C LEU A 163 7.55 11.72 -2.88
N PRO A 164 8.04 12.59 -1.98
CA PRO A 164 7.29 13.75 -1.53
C PRO A 164 6.72 14.55 -2.71
N ASN A 165 5.46 14.94 -2.61
CA ASN A 165 4.81 15.76 -3.64
C ASN A 165 4.98 17.25 -3.34
N GLU A 166 5.23 18.03 -4.38
CA GLU A 166 5.35 19.48 -4.29
C GLU A 166 3.97 20.10 -4.48
N LEU A 167 3.51 20.90 -3.51
CA LEU A 167 2.23 21.61 -3.62
C LEU A 167 2.45 22.97 -4.28
N SER A 168 1.66 23.25 -5.31
CA SER A 168 1.56 24.62 -5.84
C SER A 168 0.81 25.49 -4.84
N LYS A 169 1.37 26.66 -4.47
CA LYS A 169 0.73 27.63 -3.56
C LYS A 169 -0.49 28.39 -4.12
N GLY A 170 -1.04 27.98 -5.26
CA GLY A 170 -2.03 28.79 -6.00
C GLY A 170 -1.36 29.62 -7.10
N GLU A 171 -2.17 30.38 -7.83
CA GLU A 171 -1.86 30.92 -9.16
C GLU A 171 -0.55 31.75 -9.26
N ALA A 172 0.25 31.40 -10.27
CA ALA A 172 1.32 32.15 -10.93
C ALA A 172 1.99 33.30 -10.16
N GLY A 173 3.06 32.99 -9.42
CA GLY A 173 4.10 33.99 -9.09
C GLY A 173 4.81 33.82 -7.75
N ASP A 174 4.22 33.11 -6.79
CA ASP A 174 4.81 32.99 -5.45
C ASP A 174 5.80 31.82 -5.38
N ALA A 175 7.09 32.14 -5.28
CA ALA A 175 8.22 31.20 -5.29
C ALA A 175 8.29 30.25 -4.07
N ASN A 176 7.28 30.24 -3.20
CA ASN A 176 7.29 29.45 -1.98
C ASN A 176 6.50 28.15 -2.15
N THR A 177 7.10 27.13 -2.77
CA THR A 177 6.55 25.77 -2.79
C THR A 177 6.40 25.26 -1.35
N ILE A 178 5.20 24.81 -0.96
CA ILE A 178 4.99 24.07 0.31
C ILE A 178 5.07 22.59 -0.01
N MET A 179 5.80 21.83 0.81
CA MET A 179 5.93 20.39 0.65
C MET A 179 5.87 19.71 2.01
N LEU A 180 5.07 18.64 2.10
CA LEU A 180 5.11 17.71 3.22
C LEU A 180 6.25 16.70 2.97
N ASP A 181 7.47 17.10 3.30
CA ASP A 181 8.67 16.28 3.06
C ASP A 181 8.85 15.19 4.13
N TRP A 182 8.16 14.06 3.94
CA TRP A 182 8.23 12.92 4.84
C TRP A 182 9.54 12.11 4.74
N SER A 183 10.46 12.46 3.84
CA SER A 183 11.65 11.65 3.57
C SER A 183 12.62 11.61 4.74
N VAL A 184 13.25 10.45 4.96
CA VAL A 184 14.32 10.31 5.95
C VAL A 184 15.67 10.53 5.28
N PRO A 185 16.54 11.41 5.80
CA PRO A 185 17.89 11.58 5.29
C PRO A 185 18.64 10.25 5.26
N ILE A 186 19.34 9.97 4.16
CA ILE A 186 20.09 8.71 3.95
C ILE A 186 21.08 8.45 5.10
N ASP A 187 21.74 9.51 5.57
CA ASP A 187 22.75 9.45 6.62
C ASP A 187 22.13 9.23 8.03
N ALA A 188 20.79 9.21 8.16
CA ALA A 188 20.10 8.86 9.41
C ALA A 188 19.98 7.34 9.62
N HIS A 189 20.41 6.52 8.65
CA HIS A 189 20.45 5.05 8.76
C HIS A 189 19.08 4.42 9.07
N PHE A 190 18.07 4.73 8.27
CA PHE A 190 16.72 4.13 8.32
C PHE A 190 16.46 3.14 7.17
N GLY A 191 17.50 2.78 6.40
CA GLY A 191 17.37 1.97 5.20
C GLY A 191 17.17 0.48 5.47
N PHE A 192 17.13 -0.31 4.39
CA PHE A 192 16.94 -1.77 4.47
C PHE A 192 17.94 -2.48 5.40
N ASN A 193 19.19 -1.99 5.44
CA ASN A 193 20.26 -2.60 6.21
C ASN A 193 20.23 -2.23 7.70
N ASP A 194 19.42 -1.25 8.09
CA ASP A 194 19.44 -0.65 9.42
C ASP A 194 18.30 -1.15 10.33
N ILE A 195 17.55 -2.18 9.90
CA ILE A 195 16.38 -2.72 10.63
C ILE A 195 16.69 -2.99 12.11
N LYS A 196 17.88 -3.50 12.43
CA LYS A 196 18.25 -3.79 13.83
C LYS A 196 18.37 -2.51 14.65
N SER A 197 18.99 -1.47 14.09
CA SER A 197 19.14 -0.17 14.73
C SER A 197 17.78 0.51 14.88
N VAL A 198 16.96 0.51 13.81
CA VAL A 198 15.64 1.15 13.82
C VAL A 198 14.68 0.50 14.81
N ARG A 199 14.77 -0.83 15.00
CA ARG A 199 13.97 -1.55 16.01
C ARG A 199 14.21 -1.09 17.44
N ASN A 200 15.38 -0.55 17.74
CA ASN A 200 15.74 -0.10 19.08
C ASN A 200 15.14 1.27 19.44
N TYR A 201 14.56 2.01 18.49
CA TYR A 201 13.82 3.23 18.83
C TYR A 201 12.52 2.90 19.56
N THR A 202 12.16 3.77 20.51
CA THR A 202 10.93 3.70 21.31
C THR A 202 9.70 3.77 20.40
N GLN A 203 8.73 2.90 20.67
CA GLN A 203 7.45 2.87 19.97
C GLN A 203 6.47 3.80 20.67
N LEU A 204 5.68 4.56 19.90
CA LEU A 204 4.59 5.37 20.44
C LEU A 204 3.62 4.50 21.24
N PHE A 205 3.29 3.33 20.69
CA PHE A 205 2.38 2.35 21.27
C PHE A 205 3.13 1.23 22.02
N ASP A 206 4.30 1.51 22.60
CA ASP A 206 5.05 0.49 23.33
C ASP A 206 4.21 -0.06 24.51
N GLY A 207 4.07 -1.39 24.56
CA GLY A 207 3.18 -2.09 25.50
C GLY A 207 1.75 -2.37 24.99
N TYR A 208 1.40 -1.93 23.79
CA TYR A 208 0.06 -2.09 23.19
C TYR A 208 0.11 -2.86 21.85
N PRO A 209 -0.97 -3.55 21.44
CA PRO A 209 -0.98 -4.41 20.26
C PRO A 209 -1.13 -3.64 18.93
N GLU A 210 -0.24 -2.68 18.63
CA GLU A 210 -0.35 -1.83 17.41
C GLU A 210 -0.41 -2.61 16.08
N ASP A 211 0.13 -3.84 16.05
CA ASP A 211 0.12 -4.68 14.85
C ASP A 211 -1.24 -5.30 14.57
N HIS A 212 -2.01 -5.55 15.63
CA HIS A 212 -3.31 -6.24 15.61
C HIS A 212 -4.20 -5.58 16.67
N PRO A 213 -4.53 -4.29 16.51
CA PRO A 213 -5.20 -3.52 17.55
C PRO A 213 -6.63 -4.03 17.74
N ASP A 214 -6.97 -4.29 18.99
CA ASP A 214 -8.30 -4.68 19.46
C ASP A 214 -9.14 -3.45 19.84
N ASP A 215 -10.37 -3.66 20.30
CA ASP A 215 -11.26 -2.56 20.66
C ASP A 215 -10.66 -1.72 21.81
N ASP A 216 -10.06 -2.37 22.82
CA ASP A 216 -9.36 -1.71 23.93
C ASP A 216 -8.24 -0.78 23.44
N PHE A 217 -7.50 -1.19 22.40
CA PHE A 217 -6.46 -0.37 21.80
C PHE A 217 -7.02 0.99 21.37
N TRP A 218 -8.13 0.97 20.62
CA TRP A 218 -8.72 2.17 20.04
C TRP A 218 -9.47 3.02 21.05
N GLU A 219 -10.15 2.38 22.01
CA GLU A 219 -10.98 3.06 23.00
C GLU A 219 -10.15 3.70 24.12
N THR A 220 -9.03 3.09 24.53
CA THR A 220 -8.29 3.53 25.72
C THR A 220 -6.78 3.67 25.50
N GLN A 221 -6.15 2.70 24.83
CA GLN A 221 -4.69 2.64 24.82
C GLN A 221 -4.05 3.68 23.89
N VAL A 222 -4.77 4.13 22.86
CA VAL A 222 -4.36 5.28 22.03
C VAL A 222 -4.22 6.53 22.89
N ASP A 223 -5.16 6.82 23.79
CA ASP A 223 -5.07 7.97 24.70
C ASP A 223 -3.89 7.85 25.66
N LEU A 224 -3.74 6.69 26.29
CA LEU A 224 -2.61 6.44 27.20
C LEU A 224 -1.27 6.59 26.47
N ALA A 225 -1.17 6.14 25.22
CA ALA A 225 0.02 6.34 24.40
C ALA A 225 0.28 7.82 24.07
N LEU A 226 -0.77 8.57 23.72
CA LEU A 226 -0.68 10.00 23.45
C LEU A 226 -0.28 10.80 24.70
N ASP A 227 -0.87 10.51 25.86
CA ASP A 227 -0.53 11.15 27.13
C ASP A 227 0.94 10.92 27.50
N ARG A 228 1.42 9.67 27.37
CA ARG A 228 2.86 9.38 27.55
C ARG A 228 3.73 10.20 26.61
N ALA A 229 3.33 10.37 25.36
CA ALA A 229 4.10 11.08 24.34
C ALA A 229 4.05 12.62 24.47
N ILE A 230 3.00 13.17 25.06
CA ILE A 230 2.76 14.62 25.18
C ILE A 230 3.29 15.14 26.52
N SER A 231 2.89 14.52 27.63
CA SER A 231 3.16 15.01 28.99
C SER A 231 3.88 13.99 29.88
N GLY A 232 3.86 12.71 29.52
CA GLY A 232 4.41 11.63 30.34
C GLY A 232 5.84 11.19 29.98
N GLU A 233 6.10 9.89 30.15
CA GLU A 233 7.44 9.27 30.03
C GLU A 233 8.09 9.48 28.66
N PHE A 234 7.30 9.54 27.58
CA PHE A 234 7.79 9.68 26.21
C PHE A 234 7.87 11.14 25.75
N SER A 235 7.48 12.09 26.60
CA SER A 235 7.51 13.52 26.29
C SER A 235 8.88 13.96 25.79
N ASN A 236 9.98 13.56 26.43
CA ASN A 236 11.34 13.95 26.07
C ASN A 236 12.03 13.04 25.04
N ILE A 237 11.36 11.98 24.58
CA ILE A 237 11.94 11.06 23.59
C ILE A 237 12.02 11.75 22.23
N ARG A 238 13.24 11.84 21.69
CA ARG A 238 13.54 12.53 20.43
C ARG A 238 12.82 11.89 19.23
N ILE A 239 12.88 10.58 19.13
CA ILE A 239 12.34 9.80 18.01
C ILE A 239 11.36 8.79 18.58
N LEU A 240 10.09 8.94 18.25
CA LEU A 240 9.10 7.89 18.41
C LEU A 240 8.84 7.26 17.06
N ARG A 241 8.70 5.94 17.03
CA ARG A 241 8.21 5.21 15.85
C ARG A 241 6.83 4.63 16.09
N HIS A 242 6.07 4.40 15.03
CA HIS A 242 4.84 3.64 15.10
C HIS A 242 4.65 2.81 13.83
N ARG A 243 3.76 1.81 13.90
CA ARG A 243 3.44 0.91 12.79
C ARG A 243 1.95 0.56 12.79
N LEU A 244 1.11 1.59 12.76
CA LEU A 244 -0.30 1.36 12.43
C LEU A 244 -0.39 0.89 10.97
N LEU A 245 -1.04 -0.25 10.75
CA LEU A 245 -1.19 -0.87 9.44
C LEU A 245 -2.68 -0.99 9.07
N GLY A 246 -3.00 -1.03 7.78
CA GLY A 246 -4.33 -1.38 7.28
C GLY A 246 -5.30 -0.20 7.12
N HIS A 247 -6.59 -0.48 7.30
CA HIS A 247 -7.73 0.44 7.26
C HIS A 247 -8.49 0.38 8.61
N LEU A 248 -7.75 0.38 9.70
CA LEU A 248 -8.30 0.03 11.01
C LEU A 248 -9.02 1.23 11.62
N ASN A 249 -10.28 1.01 12.00
CA ASN A 249 -11.08 1.92 12.82
C ASN A 249 -11.03 3.39 12.38
N GLU A 250 -11.23 3.61 11.09
CA GLU A 250 -11.34 4.94 10.47
C GLU A 250 -12.37 5.82 11.20
N GLY A 251 -13.53 5.24 11.54
CA GLY A 251 -14.58 5.92 12.31
C GLY A 251 -14.16 6.34 13.73
N VAL A 252 -13.18 5.66 14.36
CA VAL A 252 -12.66 6.08 15.67
C VAL A 252 -11.88 7.38 15.55
N LEU A 253 -11.07 7.55 14.49
CA LEU A 253 -10.39 8.82 14.24
C LEU A 253 -11.39 9.93 13.94
N GLU A 254 -12.42 9.64 13.16
CA GLU A 254 -13.46 10.62 12.78
C GLU A 254 -14.20 11.13 14.01
N GLN A 255 -14.64 10.21 14.88
CA GLN A 255 -15.28 10.54 16.14
C GLN A 255 -14.36 11.36 17.04
N ARG A 256 -13.09 10.97 17.15
CA ARG A 256 -12.10 11.70 17.95
C ARG A 256 -11.84 13.12 17.44
N LEU A 257 -11.70 13.29 16.12
CA LEU A 257 -11.51 14.61 15.52
C LEU A 257 -12.71 15.52 15.79
N ARG A 258 -13.92 14.95 15.82
CA ARG A 258 -15.15 15.64 16.22
C ARG A 258 -15.12 16.05 17.68
N ASP A 259 -14.85 15.12 18.58
CA ASP A 259 -14.89 15.33 20.04
C ASP A 259 -13.82 16.32 20.51
N GLU A 260 -12.67 16.35 19.83
CA GLU A 260 -11.58 17.28 20.12
C GLU A 260 -11.73 18.65 19.41
N GLY A 261 -12.82 18.86 18.67
CA GLY A 261 -13.15 20.15 18.08
C GLY A 261 -12.31 20.59 16.88
N TRP A 262 -11.57 19.67 16.23
CA TRP A 262 -10.69 19.99 15.09
C TRP A 262 -11.44 20.58 13.88
N TYR A 263 -12.77 20.42 13.83
CA TYR A 263 -13.64 20.88 12.76
C TYR A 263 -14.65 21.95 13.23
N GLU A 264 -14.60 22.43 14.49
CA GLU A 264 -15.58 23.39 15.02
C GLU A 264 -15.74 24.65 14.16
N ASN A 265 -14.64 25.10 13.56
CA ASN A 265 -14.60 26.30 12.71
C ASN A 265 -14.52 25.97 11.21
N ASP A 266 -14.53 24.69 10.84
CA ASP A 266 -14.44 24.25 9.44
C ASP A 266 -15.83 23.93 8.88
N LYS A 267 -16.42 24.91 8.18
CA LYS A 267 -17.74 24.75 7.56
C LYS A 267 -17.71 23.92 6.28
N LYS A 268 -16.53 23.70 5.70
CA LYS A 268 -16.38 23.08 4.37
C LYS A 268 -16.14 21.57 4.49
N HIS A 269 -15.45 21.14 5.53
CA HIS A 269 -15.05 19.76 5.71
C HIS A 269 -15.74 19.13 6.92
N GLN A 270 -15.88 17.80 6.89
CA GLN A 270 -16.37 17.00 8.00
C GLN A 270 -15.42 15.82 8.26
N PRO A 271 -15.34 15.31 9.51
CA PRO A 271 -14.49 14.17 9.84
C PRO A 271 -14.74 12.95 8.94
N GLU A 272 -16.00 12.59 8.66
CA GLU A 272 -16.40 11.44 7.83
C GLU A 272 -15.84 11.50 6.41
N GLN A 273 -15.48 12.69 5.94
CA GLN A 273 -14.93 12.85 4.61
C GLN A 273 -13.47 12.43 4.53
N LEU A 274 -12.76 12.26 5.66
CA LEU A 274 -11.31 12.12 5.70
C LEU A 274 -10.81 10.82 5.07
N HIS A 275 -11.57 9.74 5.25
CA HIS A 275 -11.21 8.40 4.77
C HIS A 275 -11.93 8.00 3.48
N VAL A 276 -12.60 8.94 2.82
CA VAL A 276 -13.41 8.66 1.63
C VAL A 276 -12.91 9.45 0.44
N ALA A 277 -13.28 9.00 -0.76
CA ALA A 277 -13.08 9.77 -1.97
C ALA A 277 -13.94 11.06 -1.94
N PRO A 278 -13.41 12.22 -2.36
CA PRO A 278 -12.08 12.44 -2.93
C PRO A 278 -11.01 12.85 -1.89
N THR A 279 -11.38 13.15 -0.65
CA THR A 279 -10.47 13.73 0.36
C THR A 279 -9.28 12.82 0.65
N PHE A 280 -9.49 11.52 0.79
CA PHE A 280 -8.38 10.59 1.01
C PHE A 280 -7.40 10.63 -0.17
N GLY A 281 -7.91 10.70 -1.40
CA GLY A 281 -7.09 10.90 -2.60
C GLY A 281 -6.26 12.18 -2.56
N LYS A 282 -6.85 13.28 -2.09
CA LYS A 282 -6.12 14.53 -1.87
C LYS A 282 -5.02 14.35 -0.82
N ILE A 283 -5.29 13.65 0.28
CA ILE A 283 -4.27 13.35 1.30
C ILE A 283 -3.17 12.46 0.72
N PHE A 284 -3.51 11.44 -0.07
CA PHE A 284 -2.51 10.62 -0.75
C PHE A 284 -1.62 11.48 -1.66
N HIS A 285 -2.20 12.38 -2.45
CA HIS A 285 -1.45 13.29 -3.33
C HIS A 285 -0.75 14.43 -2.57
N LEU A 286 -1.13 14.74 -1.34
CA LEU A 286 -0.37 15.61 -0.44
C LEU A 286 0.96 14.96 -0.06
N PHE A 287 0.95 13.65 0.20
CA PHE A 287 2.17 12.90 0.53
C PHE A 287 2.99 12.52 -0.70
N PHE A 288 2.34 12.00 -1.74
CA PHE A 288 3.03 11.16 -2.72
C PHE A 288 2.83 11.61 -4.16
N ARG A 289 3.94 11.56 -4.90
CA ARG A 289 3.99 11.43 -6.35
C ARG A 289 4.81 10.19 -6.70
N PRO A 290 4.61 9.55 -7.86
CA PRO A 290 5.48 8.46 -8.27
C PRO A 290 6.93 8.95 -8.46
N SER A 291 7.90 8.08 -8.19
CA SER A 291 9.29 8.34 -8.56
C SER A 291 9.42 8.47 -10.08
N PRO A 292 10.45 9.17 -10.62
CA PRO A 292 10.61 9.31 -12.07
C PRO A 292 10.60 7.97 -12.82
N ALA A 293 11.24 6.94 -12.26
CA ALA A 293 11.28 5.61 -12.85
C ALA A 293 9.89 4.94 -12.90
N VAL A 294 9.10 5.04 -11.82
CA VAL A 294 7.72 4.53 -11.80
C VAL A 294 6.82 5.33 -12.74
N TYR A 295 6.99 6.65 -12.80
CA TYR A 295 6.22 7.52 -13.69
C TYR A 295 6.46 7.22 -15.17
N ASP A 296 7.72 7.05 -15.57
CA ASP A 296 8.08 6.68 -16.93
C ASP A 296 7.49 5.31 -17.32
N GLU A 297 7.47 4.35 -16.40
CA GLU A 297 6.82 3.05 -16.60
C GLU A 297 5.30 3.19 -16.74
N ILE A 298 4.64 4.02 -15.91
CA ILE A 298 3.19 4.30 -16.02
C ILE A 298 2.86 4.86 -17.41
N LYS A 299 3.59 5.88 -17.88
CA LYS A 299 3.38 6.46 -19.22
C LYS A 299 3.59 5.42 -20.32
N THR A 300 4.64 4.63 -20.20
CA THR A 300 4.98 3.58 -21.18
C THR A 300 3.84 2.56 -21.27
N VAL A 301 3.33 2.10 -20.13
CA VAL A 301 2.23 1.13 -20.08
C VAL A 301 0.93 1.74 -20.60
N LEU A 302 0.55 2.96 -20.21
CA LEU A 302 -0.63 3.64 -20.74
C LEU A 302 -0.58 3.77 -22.27
N HIS A 303 0.58 4.20 -22.81
CA HIS A 303 0.79 4.34 -24.24
C HIS A 303 0.73 2.98 -24.95
N MET A 304 1.47 1.98 -24.48
CA MET A 304 1.47 0.62 -25.05
C MET A 304 0.08 -0.01 -25.06
N LEU A 305 -0.66 0.18 -23.97
CA LEU A 305 -2.01 -0.34 -23.83
C LEU A 305 -3.06 0.59 -24.43
N GLN A 306 -2.69 1.71 -25.07
CA GLN A 306 -3.62 2.69 -25.63
C GLN A 306 -4.75 3.04 -24.65
N LEU A 307 -4.39 3.27 -23.39
CA LEU A 307 -5.30 3.65 -22.33
C LEU A 307 -5.24 5.16 -22.14
N THR A 308 -6.39 5.80 -22.15
CA THR A 308 -6.54 7.22 -21.83
C THR A 308 -7.13 7.35 -20.43
N PRO A 309 -6.52 8.13 -19.52
CA PRO A 309 -7.09 8.37 -18.19
C PRO A 309 -8.58 8.74 -18.25
N ASN A 310 -9.36 8.20 -17.32
CA ASN A 310 -10.82 8.31 -17.22
C ASN A 310 -11.61 7.71 -18.40
N GLN A 311 -10.97 6.94 -19.29
CA GLN A 311 -11.62 6.30 -20.45
C GLN A 311 -11.43 4.78 -20.49
N TYR A 312 -11.33 4.15 -19.32
CA TYR A 312 -11.32 2.69 -19.17
C TYR A 312 -11.84 2.27 -17.79
N THR A 313 -12.17 0.99 -17.65
CA THR A 313 -12.53 0.38 -16.36
C THR A 313 -11.40 -0.51 -15.88
N ALA A 314 -10.97 -0.36 -14.64
CA ALA A 314 -10.02 -1.27 -14.01
C ALA A 314 -10.77 -2.42 -13.33
N VAL A 315 -10.37 -3.66 -13.60
CA VAL A 315 -10.97 -4.88 -13.03
C VAL A 315 -9.89 -5.68 -12.32
N HIS A 316 -9.97 -5.74 -10.98
CA HIS A 316 -8.96 -6.39 -10.15
C HIS A 316 -9.44 -7.72 -9.55
N CYS A 317 -8.71 -8.80 -9.84
CA CYS A 317 -8.93 -10.12 -9.26
C CYS A 317 -7.90 -10.46 -8.17
N ARG A 318 -8.39 -10.76 -6.95
CA ARG A 318 -7.52 -11.15 -5.82
C ARG A 318 -7.78 -12.60 -5.42
N VAL A 319 -7.17 -13.53 -6.13
CA VAL A 319 -7.46 -14.97 -6.03
C VAL A 319 -6.54 -15.70 -5.04
N ARG A 320 -5.46 -15.04 -4.58
CA ARG A 320 -4.48 -15.62 -3.62
C ARG A 320 -4.60 -15.06 -2.21
N HIS A 321 -5.60 -14.23 -1.96
CA HIS A 321 -5.83 -13.71 -0.61
C HIS A 321 -6.35 -14.82 0.30
N PRO A 322 -5.86 -14.98 1.54
CA PRO A 322 -6.38 -16.01 2.45
C PRO A 322 -7.90 -15.92 2.67
N LYS A 323 -8.44 -14.70 2.68
CA LYS A 323 -9.89 -14.44 2.79
C LYS A 323 -10.68 -14.60 1.48
N ALA A 324 -10.03 -15.04 0.40
CA ALA A 324 -10.73 -15.45 -0.81
C ALA A 324 -11.25 -16.89 -0.72
N HIS A 325 -10.83 -17.61 0.32
CA HIS A 325 -11.11 -19.02 0.54
C HIS A 325 -11.68 -19.20 1.96
N GLU A 326 -12.31 -20.34 2.23
CA GLU A 326 -12.85 -20.68 3.55
C GLU A 326 -11.78 -20.55 4.66
N ALA A 327 -12.21 -20.20 5.86
CA ALA A 327 -11.30 -20.02 6.99
C ALA A 327 -10.47 -21.29 7.26
N GLY A 328 -9.15 -21.14 7.33
CA GLY A 328 -8.21 -22.24 7.55
C GLY A 328 -7.77 -22.99 6.29
N SER A 329 -8.35 -22.71 5.12
CA SER A 329 -7.84 -23.22 3.86
C SER A 329 -6.44 -22.65 3.57
N VAL A 330 -5.54 -23.52 3.10
CA VAL A 330 -4.17 -23.13 2.76
C VAL A 330 -3.94 -23.34 1.27
N VAL A 331 -3.86 -22.24 0.54
CA VAL A 331 -3.41 -22.26 -0.86
C VAL A 331 -1.90 -22.54 -0.88
N LYS A 332 -1.55 -23.81 -1.11
CA LYS A 332 -0.16 -24.23 -1.30
C LYS A 332 0.08 -24.51 -2.78
N GLY A 333 0.90 -23.69 -3.40
CA GLY A 333 1.53 -23.99 -4.66
C GLY A 333 2.88 -23.33 -4.73
N LYS A 334 3.76 -23.84 -5.59
CA LYS A 334 4.92 -23.09 -6.07
C LYS A 334 4.80 -23.08 -7.57
N ASN A 335 4.66 -21.90 -8.16
CA ASN A 335 4.81 -21.80 -9.60
C ASN A 335 6.31 -21.81 -9.92
N ALA A 336 6.80 -22.88 -10.56
CA ALA A 336 8.21 -23.01 -10.91
C ALA A 336 8.67 -21.93 -11.90
N LYS A 337 7.76 -21.45 -12.75
CA LYS A 337 8.01 -20.38 -13.74
C LYS A 337 8.04 -19.00 -13.11
N TYR A 338 7.27 -18.78 -12.04
CA TYR A 338 7.19 -17.51 -11.32
C TYR A 338 7.51 -17.72 -9.83
N PRO A 339 8.80 -17.86 -9.44
CA PRO A 339 9.21 -18.16 -8.07
C PRO A 339 8.88 -17.05 -7.05
N ALA A 340 8.45 -15.86 -7.50
CA ALA A 340 7.78 -14.86 -6.68
C ALA A 340 6.59 -15.41 -5.92
N ASP A 341 5.96 -16.41 -6.51
CA ASP A 341 4.70 -16.98 -6.11
C ASP A 341 4.91 -18.05 -5.03
N LYS A 342 5.36 -17.60 -3.85
CA LYS A 342 5.63 -18.48 -2.70
C LYS A 342 4.39 -19.25 -2.21
N THR A 343 3.20 -18.79 -2.57
CA THR A 343 1.92 -19.48 -2.31
C THR A 343 1.18 -19.75 -3.62
N GLY A 344 1.92 -20.01 -4.71
CA GLY A 344 1.48 -20.51 -6.01
C GLY A 344 -0.01 -20.76 -6.14
N LEU A 345 -0.68 -20.09 -7.06
CA LEU A 345 -1.97 -20.61 -7.53
C LEU A 345 -1.67 -21.70 -8.56
N PRO A 346 -1.88 -22.99 -8.26
CA PRO A 346 -1.67 -24.05 -9.24
C PRO A 346 -2.56 -23.79 -10.46
N TRP A 347 -1.96 -23.79 -11.63
CA TRP A 347 -2.62 -23.41 -12.89
C TRP A 347 -2.83 -24.62 -13.82
N ASP A 348 -2.82 -25.83 -13.27
CA ASP A 348 -3.04 -27.04 -14.04
C ASP A 348 -4.53 -27.17 -14.44
N GLU A 349 -4.78 -27.81 -15.58
CA GLU A 349 -6.14 -28.12 -16.04
C GLU A 349 -6.90 -29.00 -15.03
N GLY A 350 -8.15 -28.65 -14.78
CA GLY A 350 -9.00 -29.31 -13.78
C GLY A 350 -8.63 -29.01 -12.32
N HIS A 351 -7.62 -28.19 -12.04
CA HIS A 351 -7.26 -27.86 -10.66
C HIS A 351 -8.32 -26.92 -10.03
N PRO A 352 -8.87 -27.23 -8.83
CA PRO A 352 -9.93 -26.42 -8.22
C PRO A 352 -9.58 -24.94 -8.03
N LEU A 353 -8.32 -24.65 -7.68
CA LEU A 353 -7.85 -23.27 -7.54
C LEU A 353 -7.79 -22.49 -8.86
N ARG A 354 -7.53 -23.16 -10.00
CA ARG A 354 -7.60 -22.54 -11.33
C ARG A 354 -9.06 -22.24 -11.66
N GLU A 355 -9.96 -23.19 -11.42
CA GLU A 355 -11.39 -23.00 -11.64
C GLU A 355 -11.94 -21.84 -10.80
N PHE A 356 -11.63 -21.79 -9.50
CA PHE A 356 -11.95 -20.67 -8.62
C PHE A 356 -11.45 -19.34 -9.16
N ALA A 357 -10.21 -19.29 -9.66
CA ALA A 357 -9.66 -18.08 -10.25
C ALA A 357 -10.41 -17.65 -11.52
N CYS A 358 -10.81 -18.61 -12.37
CA CYS A 358 -11.61 -18.35 -13.55
C CYS A 358 -13.04 -17.90 -13.21
N GLN A 359 -13.68 -18.50 -12.20
CA GLN A 359 -14.99 -18.08 -11.66
C GLN A 359 -14.94 -16.65 -11.12
N THR A 360 -13.89 -16.33 -10.35
CA THR A 360 -13.65 -14.98 -9.82
C THR A 360 -13.55 -13.96 -10.96
N ALA A 361 -12.75 -14.26 -12.00
CA ALA A 361 -12.61 -13.39 -13.16
C ALA A 361 -13.90 -13.25 -13.97
N THR A 362 -14.69 -14.33 -14.08
CA THR A 362 -16.00 -14.33 -14.75
C THR A 362 -16.92 -13.33 -14.07
N THR A 363 -17.05 -13.44 -12.75
CA THR A 363 -17.90 -12.55 -11.93
C THR A 363 -17.46 -11.09 -12.02
N ALA A 364 -16.14 -10.85 -11.95
CA ALA A 364 -15.57 -9.51 -12.04
C ALA A 364 -15.82 -8.86 -13.42
N LEU A 365 -15.66 -9.61 -14.51
CA LEU A 365 -15.92 -9.13 -15.87
C LEU A 365 -17.41 -8.93 -16.14
N GLN A 366 -18.27 -9.81 -15.62
CA GLN A 366 -19.74 -9.64 -15.67
C GLN A 366 -20.14 -8.32 -15.01
N CYS A 367 -19.62 -8.04 -13.81
CA CYS A 367 -19.86 -6.78 -13.15
C CYS A 367 -19.43 -5.57 -14.00
N ALA A 368 -18.21 -5.59 -14.55
CA ALA A 368 -17.73 -4.51 -15.45
C ALA A 368 -18.59 -4.35 -16.72
N ARG A 369 -19.13 -5.45 -17.26
CA ARG A 369 -20.05 -5.43 -18.39
C ARG A 369 -21.35 -4.73 -18.02
N ASP A 370 -21.93 -5.11 -16.88
CA ASP A 370 -23.26 -4.67 -16.45
C ASP A 370 -23.28 -3.20 -16.00
N ILE A 371 -22.24 -2.73 -15.30
CA ILE A 371 -22.06 -1.29 -14.97
C ILE A 371 -22.11 -0.43 -16.24
N ALA A 372 -21.41 -0.87 -17.28
CA ALA A 372 -21.37 -0.13 -18.52
C ALA A 372 -22.66 -0.27 -19.38
N LYS A 373 -23.61 -1.13 -19.00
CA LYS A 373 -24.98 -1.10 -19.55
C LYS A 373 -25.87 -0.11 -18.80
N GLU A 374 -25.63 0.11 -17.50
CA GLU A 374 -26.39 1.10 -16.74
C GLU A 374 -26.06 2.53 -17.20
N ASP A 375 -24.78 2.80 -17.51
CA ASP A 375 -24.31 4.09 -18.00
C ASP A 375 -24.92 4.51 -19.35
N THR A 376 -25.34 3.57 -20.21
CA THR A 376 -25.86 3.90 -21.57
C THR A 376 -27.23 4.55 -21.57
N THR A 377 -27.95 4.53 -20.45
CA THR A 377 -29.14 5.35 -20.25
C THR A 377 -28.84 6.86 -20.36
N SER A 378 -27.57 7.23 -20.23
CA SER A 378 -27.04 8.60 -20.29
C SER A 378 -26.63 9.05 -21.70
N SER A 379 -27.39 8.76 -22.76
CA SER A 379 -27.25 9.34 -24.13
C SER A 379 -25.86 9.29 -24.84
N ILE A 380 -24.81 8.72 -24.25
CA ILE A 380 -23.45 8.67 -24.80
C ILE A 380 -23.16 7.22 -25.21
N GLN A 381 -23.42 6.89 -26.47
CA GLN A 381 -23.19 5.57 -27.08
C GLN A 381 -21.72 5.11 -27.07
N THR A 382 -20.76 5.96 -26.71
CA THR A 382 -19.32 5.62 -26.74
C THR A 382 -18.83 4.85 -25.51
N ILE A 383 -19.64 4.68 -24.46
CA ILE A 383 -19.21 4.02 -23.21
C ILE A 383 -19.06 2.50 -23.40
N SER A 384 -19.85 1.88 -24.28
CA SER A 384 -19.86 0.42 -24.45
C SER A 384 -18.57 -0.14 -25.08
N SER A 385 -17.74 0.69 -25.69
CA SER A 385 -16.46 0.32 -26.33
C SER A 385 -15.22 0.64 -25.50
N LEU A 386 -15.37 1.15 -24.27
CA LEU A 386 -14.21 1.52 -23.45
C LEU A 386 -13.39 0.28 -23.06
N PRO A 387 -12.06 0.34 -23.10
CA PRO A 387 -11.19 -0.75 -22.69
C PRO A 387 -11.41 -1.18 -21.24
N ILE A 388 -11.08 -2.45 -20.96
CA ILE A 388 -10.97 -2.99 -19.61
C ILE A 388 -9.50 -3.22 -19.32
N TYR A 389 -8.97 -2.58 -18.29
CA TYR A 389 -7.66 -2.88 -17.75
C TYR A 389 -7.81 -3.97 -16.68
N PHE A 390 -7.39 -5.19 -17.01
CA PHE A 390 -7.49 -6.37 -16.15
C PHE A 390 -6.18 -6.60 -15.39
N LEU A 391 -6.27 -6.66 -14.07
CA LEU A 391 -5.14 -6.86 -13.17
C LEU A 391 -5.47 -7.94 -12.12
N ALA A 392 -4.48 -8.69 -11.68
CA ALA A 392 -4.69 -9.70 -10.64
C ALA A 392 -3.41 -9.98 -9.86
N ASP A 393 -3.56 -10.57 -8.67
CA ASP A 393 -2.43 -11.13 -7.91
C ASP A 393 -1.91 -12.46 -8.47
N SER A 394 -2.44 -12.92 -9.60
CA SER A 394 -2.02 -14.12 -10.34
C SER A 394 -1.66 -13.79 -11.79
N ASN A 395 -0.37 -13.83 -12.11
CA ASN A 395 0.13 -13.60 -13.49
C ASN A 395 -0.49 -14.58 -14.50
N ASP A 396 -0.73 -15.83 -14.10
CA ASP A 396 -1.35 -16.82 -14.97
C ASP A 396 -2.80 -16.46 -15.31
N LEU A 397 -3.56 -15.96 -14.32
CA LEU A 397 -4.92 -15.48 -14.55
C LEU A 397 -4.93 -14.26 -15.48
N VAL A 398 -4.04 -13.30 -15.26
CA VAL A 398 -3.92 -12.11 -16.14
C VAL A 398 -3.63 -12.57 -17.57
N ARG A 399 -2.61 -13.42 -17.77
CA ARG A 399 -2.24 -13.98 -19.09
C ARG A 399 -3.40 -14.73 -19.74
N HIS A 400 -4.14 -15.52 -18.96
CA HIS A 400 -5.25 -16.30 -19.47
C HIS A 400 -6.35 -15.39 -20.01
N VAL A 401 -6.77 -14.39 -19.23
CA VAL A 401 -7.85 -13.46 -19.59
C VAL A 401 -7.43 -12.48 -20.71
N SER A 402 -6.23 -11.89 -20.61
CA SER A 402 -5.83 -10.79 -21.49
C SER A 402 -5.15 -11.23 -22.80
N LEU A 403 -4.71 -12.48 -22.92
CA LEU A 403 -4.00 -12.97 -24.11
C LEU A 403 -4.56 -14.28 -24.66
N GLU A 404 -4.70 -15.30 -23.81
CA GLU A 404 -5.06 -16.66 -24.25
C GLU A 404 -6.51 -16.74 -24.72
N LEU A 405 -7.46 -16.23 -23.93
CA LEU A 405 -8.89 -16.26 -24.24
C LEU A 405 -9.31 -15.28 -25.35
N GLN A 406 -8.43 -14.34 -25.72
CA GLN A 406 -8.62 -13.45 -26.87
C GLN A 406 -8.17 -14.07 -28.20
N ASP A 407 -7.66 -15.31 -28.16
CA ASP A 407 -7.19 -16.10 -29.30
C ASP A 407 -6.13 -15.44 -30.19
N THR A 408 -5.26 -14.61 -29.59
CA THR A 408 -4.20 -13.91 -30.34
C THR A 408 -3.14 -14.83 -30.97
N LYS A 409 -3.07 -16.11 -30.55
CA LYS A 409 -1.99 -17.05 -30.93
C LYS A 409 -2.48 -18.48 -31.21
N GLY A 410 -3.76 -18.67 -31.48
CA GLY A 410 -4.32 -20.00 -31.73
C GLY A 410 -4.46 -20.88 -30.47
N TYR A 411 -4.66 -20.24 -29.31
CA TYR A 411 -4.75 -20.93 -28.03
C TYR A 411 -6.04 -21.75 -27.93
N LEU A 412 -7.15 -21.21 -28.45
CA LEU A 412 -8.46 -21.86 -28.36
C LEU A 412 -8.54 -23.15 -29.18
N GLN A 413 -7.79 -23.25 -30.29
CA GLN A 413 -7.75 -24.45 -31.12
C GLN A 413 -6.96 -25.57 -30.44
N THR A 414 -5.91 -25.22 -29.69
CA THR A 414 -4.98 -26.18 -29.06
C THR A 414 -5.45 -26.67 -27.68
N ASN A 415 -6.26 -25.90 -26.95
CA ASN A 415 -6.65 -26.20 -25.56
C ASN A 415 -8.16 -26.33 -25.33
N LYS A 416 -8.89 -26.97 -26.25
CA LYS A 416 -10.37 -27.02 -26.21
C LYS A 416 -10.97 -27.58 -24.91
N THR A 417 -10.34 -28.59 -24.30
CA THR A 417 -10.89 -29.28 -23.11
C THR A 417 -10.66 -28.52 -21.81
N GLY A 418 -9.65 -27.65 -21.77
CA GLY A 418 -9.19 -26.99 -20.55
C GLY A 418 -9.70 -25.58 -20.37
N ILE A 419 -10.61 -25.11 -21.20
CA ILE A 419 -11.14 -23.76 -21.14
C ILE A 419 -12.36 -23.73 -20.22
N TYR A 420 -12.32 -22.85 -19.23
CA TYR A 420 -13.48 -22.56 -18.40
C TYR A 420 -14.50 -21.75 -19.22
N GLN A 421 -15.49 -22.44 -19.77
CA GLN A 421 -16.42 -21.87 -20.76
C GLN A 421 -17.14 -20.59 -20.30
N PRO A 422 -17.59 -20.43 -19.04
CA PRO A 422 -18.21 -19.19 -18.60
C PRO A 422 -17.29 -17.97 -18.73
N LEU A 423 -15.99 -18.12 -18.41
CA LEU A 423 -15.03 -17.03 -18.57
C LEU A 423 -14.77 -16.71 -20.04
N LEU A 424 -14.66 -17.74 -20.90
CA LEU A 424 -14.51 -17.51 -22.34
C LEU A 424 -15.72 -16.75 -22.90
N ASN A 425 -16.93 -17.16 -22.51
CA ASN A 425 -18.16 -16.48 -22.92
C ASN A 425 -18.15 -15.00 -22.51
N GLU A 426 -17.67 -14.68 -21.30
CA GLU A 426 -17.57 -13.29 -20.86
C GLU A 426 -16.51 -12.49 -21.62
N VAL A 427 -15.33 -13.06 -21.85
CA VAL A 427 -14.29 -12.42 -22.67
C VAL A 427 -14.81 -12.17 -24.10
N GLN A 428 -15.50 -13.15 -24.70
CA GLN A 428 -16.06 -13.05 -26.06
C GLN A 428 -17.31 -12.17 -26.15
N ALA A 429 -18.14 -12.11 -25.10
CA ALA A 429 -19.31 -11.22 -25.00
C ALA A 429 -18.90 -9.75 -24.83
N THR A 430 -17.60 -9.49 -24.71
CA THR A 430 -17.03 -8.16 -24.65
C THR A 430 -16.29 -7.80 -25.96
N PRO A 431 -16.78 -8.13 -27.18
CA PRO A 431 -15.96 -8.04 -28.40
C PRO A 431 -15.66 -6.58 -28.80
N HIS A 432 -16.52 -5.65 -28.35
CA HIS A 432 -16.30 -4.22 -28.54
C HIS A 432 -15.40 -3.59 -27.48
N ARG A 433 -15.02 -4.32 -26.43
CA ARG A 433 -14.07 -3.82 -25.42
C ARG A 433 -12.80 -4.63 -25.45
N ARG A 434 -11.72 -3.90 -25.70
CA ARG A 434 -10.38 -4.44 -25.62
C ARG A 434 -10.04 -4.69 -24.15
N ILE A 435 -9.90 -5.96 -23.75
CA ILE A 435 -9.38 -6.32 -22.43
C ILE A 435 -7.84 -6.30 -22.53
N VAL A 436 -7.19 -5.48 -21.73
CA VAL A 436 -5.74 -5.32 -21.72
C VAL A 436 -5.16 -5.49 -20.33
N ALA A 437 -3.88 -5.83 -20.27
CA ALA A 437 -3.13 -5.92 -19.04
C ALA A 437 -1.68 -5.53 -19.28
N ARG A 438 -0.96 -5.23 -18.20
CA ARG A 438 0.50 -5.05 -18.22
C ARG A 438 1.17 -6.33 -18.76
N ASP A 439 2.39 -6.21 -19.29
CA ASP A 439 3.16 -7.34 -19.81
C ASP A 439 3.24 -8.49 -18.79
N VAL A 440 2.57 -9.59 -19.12
CA VAL A 440 2.44 -10.79 -18.27
C VAL A 440 3.70 -11.66 -18.26
N THR A 441 4.66 -11.38 -19.14
CA THR A 441 5.98 -12.03 -19.09
C THR A 441 6.82 -11.49 -17.94
N LEU A 442 6.56 -10.25 -17.52
CA LEU A 442 7.22 -9.62 -16.39
C LEU A 442 6.54 -10.02 -15.08
N GLU A 443 7.33 -10.62 -14.20
CA GLU A 443 6.88 -11.07 -12.88
C GLU A 443 6.44 -9.89 -12.00
N ASN A 444 5.26 -10.00 -11.39
CA ASN A 444 4.76 -9.02 -10.42
C ASN A 444 5.31 -9.33 -9.02
N ALA A 445 6.39 -8.67 -8.60
CA ALA A 445 6.90 -8.89 -7.26
C ALA A 445 5.98 -8.25 -6.21
N HIS A 446 5.52 -9.06 -5.26
CA HIS A 446 4.73 -8.66 -4.11
C HIS A 446 5.61 -8.03 -3.02
N ILE A 447 5.32 -6.77 -2.67
CA ILE A 447 6.09 -6.00 -1.69
C ILE A 447 6.06 -6.58 -0.26
N ASP A 448 5.07 -7.39 0.06
CA ASP A 448 4.87 -8.02 1.37
C ASP A 448 5.55 -9.39 1.49
N ARG A 449 5.73 -10.10 0.37
CA ARG A 449 6.18 -11.52 0.37
C ARG A 449 7.62 -11.70 -0.09
N GLN A 450 8.10 -10.78 -0.92
CA GLN A 450 9.39 -10.91 -1.60
C GLN A 450 10.38 -9.88 -1.07
N LYS A 451 11.61 -10.34 -0.88
CA LYS A 451 12.69 -9.57 -0.24
C LYS A 451 13.93 -9.66 -1.11
N GLY A 452 14.76 -8.63 -1.03
CA GLY A 452 16.10 -8.64 -1.62
C GLY A 452 16.17 -8.39 -3.13
N ARG A 453 15.03 -8.31 -3.84
CA ARG A 453 15.02 -7.91 -5.26
C ARG A 453 15.26 -6.42 -5.42
N ASP A 454 15.77 -6.03 -6.59
CA ASP A 454 15.96 -4.62 -6.93
C ASP A 454 14.62 -3.88 -7.10
N PRO A 455 14.59 -2.55 -6.89
CA PRO A 455 13.36 -1.78 -6.97
C PRO A 455 12.51 -2.02 -8.23
N PRO A 456 13.07 -2.11 -9.46
CA PRO A 456 12.26 -2.32 -10.67
C PRO A 456 11.38 -3.58 -10.64
N ALA A 457 11.78 -4.61 -9.90
CA ALA A 457 10.97 -5.83 -9.77
C ALA A 457 9.60 -5.58 -9.10
N TYR A 458 9.47 -4.49 -8.33
CA TYR A 458 8.24 -4.12 -7.62
C TYR A 458 7.43 -3.03 -8.35
N PHE A 459 7.94 -2.45 -9.45
CA PHE A 459 7.27 -1.35 -10.16
C PHE A 459 5.87 -1.74 -10.61
N GLY A 460 5.64 -2.99 -11.04
CA GLY A 460 4.31 -3.47 -11.40
C GLY A 460 3.24 -3.20 -10.34
N THR A 461 3.57 -3.31 -9.05
CA THR A 461 2.61 -3.01 -7.95
C THR A 461 2.25 -1.51 -7.86
N PHE A 462 3.12 -0.61 -8.28
CA PHE A 462 2.82 0.83 -8.28
C PHE A 462 2.17 1.25 -9.60
N VAL A 463 2.63 0.69 -10.72
CA VAL A 463 2.05 0.88 -12.04
C VAL A 463 0.58 0.46 -12.04
N ASP A 464 0.28 -0.77 -11.64
CA ASP A 464 -1.09 -1.29 -11.58
C ASP A 464 -1.98 -0.43 -10.65
N LEU A 465 -1.42 0.13 -9.56
CA LEU A 465 -2.12 1.06 -8.68
C LEU A 465 -2.49 2.32 -9.46
N TYR A 466 -1.52 3.01 -10.07
CA TYR A 466 -1.77 4.27 -10.78
C TYR A 466 -2.65 4.11 -12.02
N LEU A 467 -2.60 2.98 -12.74
CA LEU A 467 -3.58 2.69 -13.77
C LEU A 467 -4.99 2.53 -13.17
N ALA A 468 -5.14 1.82 -12.05
CA ALA A 468 -6.43 1.75 -11.38
C ALA A 468 -6.91 3.12 -10.83
N LEU A 469 -5.99 3.98 -10.38
CA LEU A 469 -6.29 5.36 -9.94
C LEU A 469 -6.86 6.22 -11.06
N GLN A 470 -6.41 6.01 -12.30
CA GLN A 470 -6.82 6.77 -13.47
C GLN A 470 -8.01 6.14 -14.20
N ALA A 471 -8.51 5.00 -13.74
CA ALA A 471 -9.67 4.38 -14.35
C ALA A 471 -10.92 5.21 -14.06
N ARG A 472 -11.86 5.22 -15.00
CA ARG A 472 -13.18 5.81 -14.80
C ARG A 472 -13.93 5.09 -13.67
N CYS A 473 -13.82 3.76 -13.68
CA CYS A 473 -14.47 2.87 -12.74
C CYS A 473 -13.47 1.83 -12.24
N VAL A 474 -13.61 1.43 -10.98
CA VAL A 474 -12.79 0.37 -10.37
C VAL A 474 -13.69 -0.74 -9.85
N VAL A 475 -13.56 -1.91 -10.46
CA VAL A 475 -14.26 -3.15 -10.08
C VAL A 475 -13.29 -4.03 -9.31
N TYR A 476 -13.64 -4.39 -8.09
CA TYR A 476 -12.76 -5.16 -7.22
C TYR A 476 -13.55 -6.12 -6.32
N GLY A 477 -12.82 -7.03 -5.67
CA GLY A 477 -13.40 -8.05 -4.80
C GLY A 477 -12.66 -8.08 -3.46
N ILE A 478 -12.12 -9.26 -3.14
CA ILE A 478 -11.40 -9.53 -1.89
C ILE A 478 -10.13 -8.68 -1.74
N GLY A 479 -9.81 -8.32 -0.50
CA GLY A 479 -8.66 -7.48 -0.17
C GLY A 479 -8.86 -5.99 -0.45
N TYR A 480 -7.83 -5.19 -0.17
CA TYR A 480 -7.93 -3.73 -0.15
C TYR A 480 -7.09 -3.02 -1.22
N TYR A 481 -6.34 -3.75 -2.05
CA TYR A 481 -5.45 -3.10 -3.02
C TYR A 481 -6.18 -2.25 -4.07
N ALA A 482 -7.22 -2.78 -4.72
CA ALA A 482 -8.01 -2.01 -5.67
C ALA A 482 -9.08 -1.12 -4.99
N ALA A 483 -9.55 -1.50 -3.79
CA ALA A 483 -10.37 -0.60 -2.97
C ALA A 483 -9.59 0.66 -2.59
N PHE A 484 -8.30 0.53 -2.29
CA PHE A 484 -7.38 1.63 -2.06
C PHE A 484 -7.22 2.50 -3.30
N ALA A 485 -7.08 1.88 -4.49
CA ALA A 485 -7.05 2.62 -5.73
C ALA A 485 -8.33 3.45 -5.94
N ALA A 486 -9.50 2.86 -5.74
CA ALA A 486 -10.78 3.56 -5.81
C ALA A 486 -10.83 4.74 -4.82
N LYS A 487 -10.46 4.50 -3.56
CA LYS A 487 -10.42 5.50 -2.48
C LYS A 487 -9.50 6.69 -2.81
N ILE A 488 -8.36 6.45 -3.47
CA ILE A 488 -7.44 7.52 -3.89
C ILE A 488 -7.94 8.24 -5.16
N SER A 489 -8.49 7.52 -6.13
CA SER A 489 -8.84 8.07 -7.45
C SER A 489 -9.84 9.23 -7.40
N GLY A 490 -10.65 9.30 -6.34
CA GLY A 490 -11.78 10.21 -6.28
C GLY A 490 -12.99 9.75 -7.11
N THR A 491 -12.93 8.57 -7.74
CA THR A 491 -14.07 8.06 -8.52
C THR A 491 -15.23 7.67 -7.61
N THR A 492 -16.44 8.00 -8.03
CA THR A 492 -17.68 7.48 -7.45
C THR A 492 -18.03 6.11 -8.03
N CYS A 493 -17.46 5.74 -9.17
CA CYS A 493 -17.74 4.48 -9.85
C CYS A 493 -16.85 3.36 -9.28
N SER A 494 -17.24 2.81 -8.13
CA SER A 494 -16.53 1.71 -7.50
C SER A 494 -17.49 0.56 -7.16
N TYR A 495 -17.12 -0.66 -7.53
CA TYR A 495 -18.01 -1.81 -7.43
C TYR A 495 -17.32 -3.03 -6.82
N LEU A 496 -18.05 -3.72 -5.94
CA LEU A 496 -17.63 -4.92 -5.23
C LEU A 496 -18.31 -6.15 -5.84
N TYR A 497 -17.53 -7.01 -6.51
CA TYR A 497 -18.04 -8.27 -7.09
C TYR A 497 -17.86 -9.48 -6.17
N ALA A 498 -17.05 -9.37 -5.12
CA ALA A 498 -16.83 -10.46 -4.18
C ALA A 498 -16.46 -9.92 -2.80
N GLN A 499 -17.06 -10.55 -1.79
CA GLN A 499 -16.82 -10.27 -0.38
C GLN A 499 -15.74 -11.21 0.19
N GLU A 500 -15.15 -10.82 1.31
CA GLU A 500 -14.19 -11.67 2.04
C GLU A 500 -14.94 -12.82 2.72
N ALA A 501 -14.46 -14.05 2.56
CA ALA A 501 -15.12 -15.25 3.08
C ALA A 501 -15.16 -15.30 4.63
N TRP A 502 -14.29 -14.55 5.31
CA TRP A 502 -14.23 -14.50 6.76
C TRP A 502 -13.52 -13.25 7.28
N GLY A 503 -13.76 -12.93 8.56
CA GLY A 503 -13.25 -11.75 9.26
C GLY A 503 -14.25 -10.60 9.26
N SER A 504 -14.02 -9.59 10.11
CA SER A 504 -14.78 -8.35 10.07
C SER A 504 -14.50 -7.63 8.75
N GLN A 505 -15.53 -7.52 7.91
CA GLN A 505 -15.48 -6.61 6.78
C GLN A 505 -15.80 -5.24 7.31
N VAL A 506 -14.77 -4.41 7.45
CA VAL A 506 -15.02 -2.97 7.49
C VAL A 506 -15.69 -2.62 6.15
N SER A 507 -16.85 -1.96 6.22
CA SER A 507 -17.67 -1.64 5.06
C SER A 507 -16.83 -0.98 3.98
N LYS A 508 -16.55 -1.71 2.89
CA LYS A 508 -15.93 -1.12 1.70
C LYS A 508 -16.95 -0.17 1.09
N GLN A 509 -16.55 1.08 0.86
CA GLN A 509 -17.41 2.06 0.22
C GLN A 509 -17.45 1.81 -1.29
N ALA A 510 -18.25 0.83 -1.70
CA ALA A 510 -18.51 0.50 -3.09
C ALA A 510 -19.94 -0.01 -3.27
N HIS A 511 -20.45 0.15 -4.48
CA HIS A 511 -21.70 -0.46 -4.90
C HIS A 511 -21.52 -1.97 -5.01
N ILE A 512 -22.53 -2.75 -4.63
CA ILE A 512 -22.53 -4.19 -4.89
C ILE A 512 -22.88 -4.42 -6.35
N CYS A 513 -22.17 -5.33 -7.02
CA CYS A 513 -22.47 -5.65 -8.41
C CYS A 513 -23.89 -6.20 -8.56
N PRO A 514 -24.68 -5.77 -9.57
CA PRO A 514 -26.10 -6.14 -9.69
C PRO A 514 -26.39 -7.65 -9.72
N ASN A 515 -25.44 -8.45 -10.21
CA ASN A 515 -25.61 -9.89 -10.45
C ASN A 515 -24.81 -10.78 -9.47
N THR A 516 -24.27 -10.24 -8.38
CA THR A 516 -23.70 -11.10 -7.34
C THR A 516 -24.82 -11.70 -6.51
N VAL A 517 -25.20 -12.94 -6.85
CA VAL A 517 -26.09 -13.75 -6.02
C VAL A 517 -25.38 -14.00 -4.69
N HIS A 518 -25.89 -13.43 -3.61
CA HIS A 518 -25.48 -13.80 -2.27
C HIS A 518 -26.05 -15.19 -1.97
N GLU A 519 -25.30 -16.24 -2.31
CA GLU A 519 -25.47 -17.53 -1.64
C GLU A 519 -24.98 -17.32 -0.20
N ASN A 520 -25.92 -16.93 0.68
CA ASN A 520 -25.69 -16.79 2.12
C ASN A 520 -25.61 -18.16 2.81
#